data_AF-A0A0F9FF94-F1
#
_entry.id   AF-A0A0F9FF94-F1
#
_cell.length_a   1.000
_cell.length_b   1.000
_cell.length_c   1.000
_cell.angle_alpha   90.00
_cell.angle_beta   90.00
_cell.angle_gamma   90.00
#
_symmetry.space_group_name_H-M   'P 1'
#
loop_
_entity.id
_entity.type
_entity.pdbx_description
1 polymer ?
#
loop_
_entity_poly.entity_id
_entity_poly.type
_entity_poly.pdbx_seq_one_letter_code
_entity_poly.pdbx_strand_id
1 'polypeptide(L)'
;MLETIDCTWLEGYRHPYRQAQLYKEKKTKLLHGKHNVFPSEAADVAPYPVRWPKKPGFIKRIWLKPLKNWMKDYARFYAFAGFVQGTAVEMKRHGEIDCDIRSGFDWDGDWDLHDNVFDDLPHHEVKEE
;
A
#
# COMPACT_ATOMS: atom_id res chain seq x y z
N MET A 1 15.70 -0.82 18.73
CA MET A 1 15.47 -0.24 17.39
C MET A 1 14.74 -1.30 16.57
N LEU A 2 13.82 -0.92 15.69
CA LEU A 2 13.17 -1.85 14.76
C LEU A 2 14.08 -1.97 13.53
N GLU A 3 14.50 -3.19 13.18
CA GLU A 3 15.41 -3.43 12.05
C GLU A 3 14.68 -3.98 10.82
N THR A 4 13.74 -4.90 11.03
CA THR A 4 12.99 -5.55 9.95
C THR A 4 11.53 -5.77 10.35
N ILE A 5 10.67 -5.88 9.34
CA ILE A 5 9.27 -6.28 9.48
C ILE A 5 8.97 -7.34 8.41
N ASP A 6 8.42 -8.48 8.82
CA ASP A 6 7.96 -9.50 7.88
C ASP A 6 6.82 -8.97 7.01
N CYS A 7 6.89 -9.23 5.71
CA CYS A 7 5.87 -8.82 4.74
C CYS A 7 5.40 -9.99 3.88
N THR A 8 4.26 -9.81 3.23
CA THR A 8 3.68 -10.72 2.24
C THR A 8 3.65 -10.01 0.90
N TRP A 9 4.26 -10.61 -0.12
CA TRP A 9 4.16 -10.14 -1.49
C TRP A 9 2.79 -10.50 -2.07
N LEU A 10 2.01 -9.49 -2.46
CA LEU A 10 0.67 -9.69 -3.02
C LEU A 10 0.70 -9.67 -4.55
N GLU A 11 1.40 -8.70 -5.13
CA GLU A 11 1.53 -8.55 -6.58
C GLU A 11 2.79 -7.74 -6.94
N GLY A 12 3.44 -8.08 -8.05
CA GLY A 12 4.55 -7.31 -8.62
C GLY A 12 4.22 -6.98 -10.07
N TYR A 13 4.98 -7.54 -11.01
CA TYR A 13 4.62 -7.45 -12.43
C TYR A 13 3.22 -8.03 -12.69
N ARG A 14 2.36 -7.22 -13.31
CA ARG A 14 1.01 -7.58 -13.74
C ARG A 14 0.95 -7.56 -15.26
N HIS A 15 0.77 -8.73 -15.84
CA HIS A 15 0.66 -8.87 -17.30
C HIS A 15 -0.52 -8.03 -17.86
N PRO A 16 -0.37 -7.38 -19.03
CA PRO A 16 -1.42 -6.54 -19.63
C PRO A 16 -2.79 -7.23 -19.78
N TYR A 17 -2.80 -8.53 -20.07
CA TYR A 17 -4.03 -9.32 -20.11
C TYR A 17 -4.79 -9.31 -18.77
N ARG A 18 -4.07 -9.50 -17.64
CA ARG A 18 -4.65 -9.42 -16.29
C ARG A 18 -5.12 -8.00 -15.98
N GLN A 19 -4.38 -6.98 -16.39
CA GLN A 19 -4.81 -5.59 -16.23
C GLN A 19 -6.13 -5.31 -16.97
N ALA A 20 -6.26 -5.77 -18.21
CA ALA A 20 -7.48 -5.64 -18.99
C ALA A 20 -8.68 -6.37 -18.35
N GLN A 21 -8.44 -7.56 -17.76
CA GLN A 21 -9.46 -8.27 -16.99
C GLN A 21 -9.90 -7.48 -15.74
N LEU A 22 -8.94 -6.99 -14.94
CA LEU A 22 -9.23 -6.20 -13.74
C LEU A 22 -9.97 -4.90 -14.08
N TYR A 23 -9.61 -4.27 -15.20
CA TYR A 23 -10.29 -3.07 -15.69
C TYR A 23 -11.75 -3.38 -16.06
N LYS A 24 -11.99 -4.48 -16.79
CA LYS A 24 -13.34 -4.97 -17.12
C LYS A 24 -14.17 -5.31 -15.88
N GLU A 25 -13.53 -5.86 -14.85
CA GLU A 25 -14.14 -6.17 -13.55
C GLU A 25 -14.31 -4.95 -12.63
N LYS A 26 -13.88 -3.76 -13.06
CA LYS A 26 -13.88 -2.51 -12.26
C LYS A 26 -13.07 -2.61 -10.95
N LYS A 27 -12.09 -3.51 -10.90
CA LYS A 27 -11.14 -3.65 -9.78
C LYS A 27 -9.97 -2.66 -9.88
N THR A 28 -9.77 -2.05 -11.05
CA THR A 28 -8.84 -0.96 -11.28
C THR A 28 -9.49 0.06 -12.21
N LYS A 29 -9.11 1.34 -12.06
CA LYS A 29 -9.53 2.42 -12.96
C LYS A 29 -8.57 2.64 -14.13
N LEU A 30 -7.38 2.01 -14.10
CA LEU A 30 -6.33 2.22 -15.09
C LEU A 30 -6.28 1.03 -16.06
N LEU A 31 -6.13 1.29 -17.35
CA LEU A 31 -5.87 0.24 -18.35
C LEU A 31 -4.38 -0.12 -18.43
N HIS A 32 -3.51 0.81 -18.01
CA HIS A 32 -2.06 0.66 -17.92
C HIS A 32 -1.56 1.43 -16.70
N GLY A 33 -0.60 0.88 -15.95
CA GLY A 33 0.05 1.50 -14.80
C GLY A 33 1.40 0.86 -14.49
N LYS A 34 2.02 1.24 -13.38
CA LYS A 34 3.41 0.87 -13.01
C LYS A 34 3.63 -0.63 -12.83
N HIS A 35 2.61 -1.39 -12.44
CA HIS A 35 2.68 -2.86 -12.42
C HIS A 35 2.84 -3.50 -13.81
N ASN A 36 2.50 -2.79 -14.89
CA ASN A 36 2.54 -3.34 -16.26
C ASN A 36 3.89 -3.12 -16.96
N VAL A 37 4.82 -2.40 -16.33
CA VAL A 37 6.20 -2.20 -16.83
C VAL A 37 7.04 -3.44 -16.52
N PHE A 38 8.01 -3.79 -17.38
CA PHE A 38 8.94 -4.89 -17.10
C PHE A 38 10.39 -4.39 -17.24
N PRO A 39 11.20 -4.40 -16.15
CA PRO A 39 10.84 -4.82 -14.78
C PRO A 39 9.73 -3.95 -14.16
N SER A 40 8.97 -4.52 -13.21
CA SER A 40 7.84 -3.81 -12.57
C SER A 40 8.33 -2.61 -11.78
N GLU A 41 7.66 -1.47 -11.98
CA GLU A 41 7.92 -0.24 -11.22
C GLU A 41 6.98 -0.10 -10.01
N ALA A 42 6.09 -1.07 -9.80
CA ALA A 42 5.21 -1.14 -8.63
C ALA A 42 5.18 -2.53 -7.99
N ALA A 43 4.88 -2.54 -6.69
CA ALA A 43 4.68 -3.72 -5.89
C ALA A 43 3.55 -3.48 -4.87
N ASP A 44 2.71 -4.50 -4.72
CA ASP A 44 1.72 -4.57 -3.65
C ASP A 44 2.26 -5.49 -2.55
N VAL A 45 2.52 -4.94 -1.37
CA VAL A 45 3.07 -5.65 -0.21
C VAL A 45 2.25 -5.37 1.05
N ALA A 46 2.08 -6.37 1.91
CA ALA A 46 1.29 -6.23 3.15
C ALA A 46 2.07 -6.72 4.38
N PRO A 47 1.77 -6.21 5.59
CA PRO A 47 2.41 -6.70 6.81
C PRO A 47 2.03 -8.16 7.09
N TYR A 48 3.02 -9.01 7.40
CA TYR A 48 2.79 -10.41 7.74
C TYR A 48 2.51 -10.60 9.24
N PRO A 49 1.54 -11.47 9.62
CA PRO A 49 0.55 -12.11 8.76
C PRO A 49 -0.48 -11.10 8.25
N VAL A 50 -0.96 -11.29 7.01
CA VAL A 50 -1.95 -10.39 6.41
C VAL A 50 -3.26 -10.43 7.22
N ARG A 51 -3.69 -9.27 7.71
CA ARG A 51 -4.97 -9.10 8.43
C ARG A 51 -5.71 -7.90 7.87
N TRP A 52 -6.56 -8.16 6.88
CA TRP A 52 -7.33 -7.12 6.22
C TRP A 52 -8.30 -6.43 7.19
N PRO A 53 -8.30 -5.09 7.29
CA PRO A 53 -9.22 -4.35 8.14
C PRO A 53 -10.66 -4.61 7.72
N LYS A 54 -11.45 -5.26 8.58
CA LYS A 54 -12.87 -5.54 8.32
C LYS A 54 -13.74 -4.48 8.95
N LYS A 55 -14.36 -3.63 8.12
CA LYS A 55 -15.23 -2.57 8.63
C LYS A 55 -16.37 -3.17 9.47
N PRO A 56 -16.61 -2.65 10.67
CA PRO A 56 -17.74 -3.08 11.50
C PRO A 56 -19.08 -2.85 10.77
N GLY A 57 -19.99 -3.82 10.82
CA GLY A 57 -21.38 -3.64 10.35
C GLY A 57 -22.19 -2.68 11.24
N PHE A 58 -23.36 -2.24 10.79
CA PHE A 58 -24.18 -1.27 11.54
C PHE A 58 -25.13 -1.98 12.53
N ILE A 59 -24.75 -2.21 13.79
CA ILE A 59 -25.65 -2.80 14.82
C ILE A 59 -25.70 -1.94 16.08
N LYS A 60 -26.58 -0.93 16.12
CA LYS A 60 -26.74 0.16 17.10
C LYS A 60 -26.37 0.04 18.62
N ARG A 61 -25.89 -1.07 19.22
CA ARG A 61 -25.75 -1.12 20.70
C ARG A 61 -24.53 -1.78 21.35
N ILE A 62 -23.63 -2.48 20.65
CA ILE A 62 -22.42 -3.08 21.26
C ILE A 62 -21.22 -2.93 20.29
N TRP A 63 -20.45 -1.82 20.31
CA TRP A 63 -19.44 -1.56 19.24
C TRP A 63 -18.04 -1.10 19.62
N LEU A 64 -17.64 -1.04 20.89
CA LEU A 64 -16.27 -0.58 21.18
C LEU A 64 -15.17 -1.56 20.72
N LYS A 65 -15.40 -2.88 20.85
CA LYS A 65 -14.36 -3.88 20.55
C LYS A 65 -14.14 -4.11 19.04
N PRO A 66 -15.17 -4.31 18.20
CA PRO A 66 -14.95 -4.55 16.77
C PRO A 66 -14.41 -3.30 16.05
N LEU A 67 -14.89 -2.11 16.42
CA LEU A 67 -14.35 -0.85 15.89
C LEU A 67 -12.87 -0.69 16.24
N LYS A 68 -12.50 -0.96 17.50
CA LYS A 68 -11.10 -0.93 17.95
C LYS A 68 -10.22 -1.91 17.18
N ASN A 69 -10.70 -3.12 16.91
CA ASN A 69 -9.95 -4.10 16.13
C ASN A 69 -9.75 -3.63 14.69
N TRP A 70 -10.82 -3.15 14.05
CA TRP A 70 -10.74 -2.57 12.71
C TRP A 70 -9.73 -1.43 12.64
N MET A 71 -9.77 -0.48 13.57
CA MET A 71 -8.80 0.64 13.63
C MET A 71 -7.37 0.14 13.81
N LYS A 72 -7.14 -0.89 14.64
CA LYS A 72 -5.80 -1.46 14.84
C LYS A 72 -5.29 -2.19 13.61
N ASP A 73 -6.14 -2.95 12.93
CA ASP A 73 -5.77 -3.61 11.68
C ASP A 73 -5.47 -2.55 10.61
N TYR A 74 -6.24 -1.46 10.55
CA TYR A 74 -6.00 -0.32 9.64
C TYR A 74 -4.66 0.38 9.94
N ALA A 75 -4.44 0.76 11.20
CA ALA A 75 -3.21 1.40 11.66
C ALA A 75 -1.97 0.54 11.42
N ARG A 76 -2.11 -0.79 11.45
CA ARG A 76 -1.01 -1.71 11.14
C ARG A 76 -0.55 -1.61 9.68
N PHE A 77 -1.46 -1.35 8.75
CA PHE A 77 -1.09 -1.11 7.35
C PHE A 77 -0.36 0.24 7.20
N TYR A 78 -0.84 1.33 7.82
CA TYR A 78 -0.12 2.61 7.81
C TYR A 78 1.27 2.50 8.43
N ALA A 79 1.39 1.84 9.59
CA ALA A 79 2.67 1.65 10.25
C ALA A 79 3.66 0.88 9.35
N PHE A 80 3.17 -0.12 8.62
CA PHE A 80 3.97 -0.85 7.64
C PHE A 80 4.35 0.01 6.44
N ALA A 81 3.40 0.73 5.84
CA ALA A 81 3.66 1.59 4.70
C ALA A 81 4.65 2.72 5.04
N GLY A 82 4.55 3.31 6.23
CA GLY A 82 5.52 4.28 6.74
C GLY A 82 6.90 3.66 6.99
N PHE A 83 6.98 2.40 7.43
CA PHE A 83 8.26 1.67 7.54
C PHE A 83 8.88 1.44 6.16
N VAL A 84 8.09 1.06 5.16
CA VAL A 84 8.56 0.93 3.76
C VAL A 84 9.09 2.27 3.24
N GLN A 85 8.35 3.36 3.45
CA GLN A 85 8.75 4.71 3.03
C GLN A 85 10.06 5.15 3.70
N GLY A 86 10.19 4.96 5.02
CA GLY A 86 11.41 5.27 5.75
C GLY A 86 12.60 4.44 5.27
N THR A 87 12.38 3.15 5.00
CA THR A 87 13.42 2.25 4.47
C THR A 87 13.89 2.72 3.09
N ALA A 88 12.97 3.07 2.19
CA ALA A 88 13.31 3.59 0.87
C ALA A 88 14.13 4.89 0.95
N VAL A 89 13.76 5.81 1.85
CA VAL A 89 14.52 7.05 2.08
C VAL A 89 15.94 6.75 2.55
N GLU A 90 16.12 5.84 3.50
CA GLU A 90 17.46 5.46 3.99
C GLU A 90 18.29 4.75 2.90
N MET A 91 17.69 3.82 2.15
CA MET A 91 18.35 3.17 1.02
C MET A 91 18.80 4.18 -0.04
N LYS A 92 17.97 5.18 -0.36
CA LYS A 92 18.33 6.26 -1.28
C LYS A 92 19.47 7.12 -0.74
N ARG A 93 19.43 7.47 0.56
CA ARG A 93 20.52 8.22 1.23
C ARG A 93 21.85 7.48 1.19
N HIS A 94 21.81 6.16 1.26
CA HIS A 94 22.99 5.30 1.18
C HIS A 94 23.41 4.96 -0.26
N GLY A 95 22.64 5.37 -1.27
CA GLY A 95 22.93 5.10 -2.68
C GLY A 95 22.66 3.65 -3.10
N GLU A 96 21.85 2.91 -2.34
CA GLU A 96 21.42 1.54 -2.67
C GLU A 96 20.32 1.52 -3.73
N ILE A 97 19.52 2.59 -3.79
CA ILE A 97 18.55 2.87 -4.85
C ILE A 97 18.75 4.31 -5.34
N ASP A 98 18.42 4.55 -6.61
CA ASP A 98 18.51 5.86 -7.27
C ASP A 98 17.16 6.56 -7.41
N CYS A 99 16.06 5.87 -7.10
CA CYS A 99 14.70 6.36 -7.26
C CYS A 99 14.03 6.75 -5.94
N ASP A 100 13.04 7.65 -6.01
CA ASP A 100 12.10 7.86 -4.91
C ASP A 100 10.95 6.85 -5.00
N ILE A 101 10.45 6.42 -3.84
CA ILE A 101 9.27 5.56 -3.74
C ILE A 101 8.08 6.40 -3.28
N ARG A 102 6.96 6.24 -3.97
CA ARG A 102 5.62 6.71 -3.59
C ARG A 102 4.81 5.55 -3.04
N SER A 103 3.87 5.82 -2.14
CA SER A 103 2.98 4.79 -1.61
C SER A 103 1.53 5.23 -1.57
N GLY A 104 0.60 4.28 -1.73
CA GLY A 104 -0.83 4.56 -1.69
C GLY A 104 -1.39 4.95 -0.31
N PHE A 105 -0.56 5.03 0.74
CA PHE A 105 -0.95 5.67 2.01
C PHE A 105 -0.88 7.21 1.96
N ASP A 106 -0.11 7.75 1.02
CA ASP A 106 0.16 9.18 0.83
C ASP A 106 0.55 9.43 -0.65
N TRP A 107 -0.45 9.73 -1.49
CA TRP A 107 -0.28 9.76 -2.95
C TRP A 107 0.45 11.00 -3.48
N ASP A 108 0.39 12.14 -2.79
CA ASP A 108 1.12 13.33 -3.19
C ASP A 108 2.45 13.49 -2.42
N GLY A 109 2.60 12.79 -1.30
CA GLY A 109 3.85 12.65 -0.57
C GLY A 109 4.18 13.86 0.28
N ASP A 110 3.17 14.62 0.71
CA ASP A 110 3.33 15.82 1.54
C ASP A 110 3.24 15.54 3.06
N TRP A 111 2.95 14.28 3.43
CA TRP A 111 2.74 13.77 4.79
C TRP A 111 1.44 14.22 5.48
N ASP A 112 0.53 14.92 4.78
CA ASP A 112 -0.83 15.20 5.26
C ASP A 112 -1.80 14.07 4.89
N LEU A 113 -1.81 13.01 5.71
CA LEU A 113 -2.66 11.84 5.49
C LEU A 113 -4.17 12.14 5.47
N HIS A 114 -4.61 13.35 5.84
CA HIS A 114 -6.01 13.73 5.83
C HIS A 114 -6.55 14.11 4.45
N ASP A 115 -5.69 14.47 3.51
CA ASP A 115 -6.09 14.82 2.16
C ASP A 115 -6.20 13.60 1.23
N ASN A 116 -5.67 12.46 1.68
CA ASN A 116 -5.70 11.23 0.91
C ASN A 116 -7.13 10.69 0.79
N VAL A 117 -7.72 10.83 -0.40
CA VAL A 117 -9.09 10.37 -0.68
C VAL A 117 -9.17 8.89 -1.05
N PHE A 118 -8.03 8.23 -1.32
CA PHE A 118 -7.98 6.84 -1.74
C PHE A 118 -6.79 6.10 -1.13
N ASP A 119 -7.05 5.45 0.01
CA ASP A 119 -6.08 4.57 0.65
C ASP A 119 -5.88 3.27 -0.14
N ASP A 120 -4.72 3.13 -0.76
CA ASP A 120 -4.23 1.89 -1.37
C ASP A 120 -2.99 1.41 -0.62
N LEU A 121 -3.19 1.07 0.66
CA LEU A 121 -2.12 0.88 1.63
C LEU A 121 -1.07 -0.20 1.28
N PRO A 122 -1.39 -1.27 0.53
CA PRO A 122 -0.35 -2.21 0.08
C PRO A 122 0.52 -1.68 -1.05
N HIS A 123 0.09 -0.63 -1.75
CA HIS A 123 0.68 -0.20 -3.01
C HIS A 123 1.91 0.70 -2.79
N HIS A 124 3.00 0.36 -3.47
CA HIS A 124 4.23 1.15 -3.52
C HIS A 124 4.77 1.16 -4.95
N GLU A 125 5.23 2.30 -5.41
CA GLU A 125 5.72 2.47 -6.78
C GLU A 125 6.84 3.50 -6.89
N VAL A 126 7.64 3.37 -7.94
CA VAL A 126 8.66 4.36 -8.30
C VAL A 126 7.97 5.68 -8.64
N LYS A 127 8.39 6.75 -7.96
CA LYS A 127 7.93 8.11 -8.23
C LYS A 127 8.51 8.58 -9.56
N GLU A 128 7.66 9.16 -10.41
CA GLU A 128 8.10 9.83 -11.63
C GLU A 128 8.83 11.14 -11.26
N GLU A 129 9.86 11.50 -12.03
CA GLU A 129 10.63 12.75 -11.85
C GLU A 129 9.76 14.01 -12.02
#